data_AF-A0AAU3L8H5-F1
#
_entry.id   AF-A0AAU3L8H5-F1
#
_cell.length_a   1.000
_cell.length_b   1.000
_cell.length_c   1.000
_cell.angle_alpha   90.00
_cell.angle_beta   90.00
_cell.angle_gamma   90.00
#
_symmetry.space_group_name_H-M   'P 1'
#
loop_
_entity.id
_entity.type
_entity.pdbx_description
1 polymer ?
#
loop_
_entity_poly.entity_id
_entity_poly.type
_entity_poly.pdbx_seq_one_letter_code
_entity_poly.pdbx_strand_id
1 'polypeptide(L)' 'MTQHSPAPPHLCPDCNGFPIVAIDTGTLLDNGTRATLLVACHLCHGTGSPRTATPAPVVQREHA' A
#
# COMPACT_ATOMS: atom_id res chain seq x y z
N MET A 1 -4.35 32.72 12.49
CA MET A 1 -5.08 31.49 12.16
C MET A 1 -4.06 30.42 11.82
N THR A 2 -4.07 29.29 12.52
CA THR A 2 -3.11 28.20 12.29
C THR A 2 -3.71 27.22 11.29
N GLN A 3 -3.12 27.12 10.10
CA GLN A 3 -3.55 26.14 9.11
C GLN A 3 -2.87 24.81 9.41
N HIS A 4 -3.65 23.79 9.74
CA HIS A 4 -3.14 22.43 9.81
C HIS A 4 -3.12 21.85 8.39
N SER A 5 -1.91 21.63 7.87
CA SER A 5 -1.74 20.81 6.67
C SER A 5 -1.69 19.35 7.12
N PRO A 6 -2.54 18.45 6.58
CA PRO A 6 -2.46 17.04 6.88
C PRO A 6 -1.07 16.49 6.53
N ALA A 7 -0.54 15.62 7.38
CA ALA A 7 0.68 14.90 7.05
C ALA A 7 0.46 14.06 5.77
N PRO A 8 1.46 13.94 4.89
CA PRO A 8 1.36 13.07 3.73
C PRO A 8 0.99 11.63 4.12
N PRO A 9 0.17 10.93 3.33
CA PRO A 9 -0.18 9.55 3.61
C PRO A 9 1.08 8.66 3.59
N HIS A 10 1.21 7.80 4.60
CA HIS A 10 2.30 6.82 4.65
C HIS A 10 2.04 5.72 3.62
N LEU A 11 2.93 5.60 2.64
CA LEU A 11 2.94 4.51 1.68
C LEU A 11 3.63 3.28 2.27
N CYS A 12 3.22 2.09 1.84
CA CYS A 12 3.95 0.87 2.15
C CYS A 12 5.38 0.94 1.57
N PRO A 13 6.43 0.70 2.39
CA PRO A 13 7.82 0.85 1.95
C PRO A 13 8.23 -0.21 0.91
N ASP A 14 7.66 -1.41 0.97
CA ASP A 14 7.98 -2.50 0.04
C ASP A 14 7.44 -2.26 -1.37
N CYS A 15 6.19 -1.79 -1.48
CA CYS A 15 5.57 -1.60 -2.80
C CYS A 15 5.75 -0.19 -3.35
N ASN A 16 6.19 0.77 -2.53
CA ASN A 16 6.54 2.13 -2.92
C ASN A 16 5.48 2.82 -3.81
N GLY A 17 4.19 2.60 -3.50
CA GLY A 17 3.06 3.15 -4.26
C GLY A 17 2.44 2.24 -5.33
N PHE A 18 2.99 1.04 -5.58
CA PHE A 18 2.47 0.08 -6.56
C PHE A 18 1.98 -1.22 -5.89
N PRO A 19 0.84 -1.17 -5.17
CA PRO A 19 0.41 -2.29 -4.34
C PRO A 19 -0.12 -3.49 -5.13
N ILE A 20 -0.57 -3.28 -6.36
CA ILE A 20 -1.02 -4.31 -7.29
C ILE A 20 -0.41 -3.99 -8.66
N VAL A 21 0.20 -4.99 -9.29
CA VAL A 21 0.75 -4.88 -10.64
C VAL A 21 0.14 -5.95 -11.54
N ALA A 22 -0.08 -5.59 -12.81
CA ALA A 22 -0.49 -6.51 -13.86
C ALA A 22 0.75 -6.96 -14.65
N ILE A 23 1.00 -8.27 -14.67
CA ILE A 23 2.11 -8.88 -15.41
C ILE A 23 1.55 -9.49 -16.69
N ASP A 24 2.04 -9.06 -17.83
CA ASP A 24 1.74 -9.72 -19.11
C ASP A 24 2.32 -11.14 -19.12
N THR A 25 1.49 -12.12 -19.46
CA THR A 25 1.93 -13.52 -19.54
C THR A 25 2.47 -13.91 -20.91
N GLY A 26 2.45 -12.98 -21.89
CA GLY A 26 2.81 -13.24 -23.27
C GLY A 26 1.73 -13.93 -24.10
N THR A 27 0.64 -14.41 -23.48
CA THR A 27 -0.44 -15.11 -24.17
C THR A 27 -1.46 -14.13 -24.72
N LEU A 28 -1.81 -14.28 -26.00
CA LEU A 28 -2.94 -13.59 -26.61
C LEU A 28 -4.20 -14.43 -26.41
N LEU A 29 -5.26 -13.80 -25.89
CA LEU A 29 -6.57 -14.40 -25.75
C LEU A 29 -7.34 -14.31 -27.07
N ASP A 30 -8.34 -15.17 -27.25
CA ASP A 30 -9.14 -15.25 -28.48
C ASP A 30 -9.88 -13.94 -28.81
N ASN A 31 -10.15 -13.12 -27.79
CA ASN A 31 -10.75 -11.80 -27.94
C ASN A 31 -9.75 -10.71 -28.36
N GLY A 32 -8.49 -11.06 -28.63
CA GLY A 32 -7.43 -10.14 -29.04
C GLY A 32 -6.76 -9.37 -27.90
N THR A 33 -7.12 -9.61 -26.64
CA THR A 33 -6.45 -9.01 -25.47
C THR A 33 -5.30 -9.89 -24.98
N ARG A 34 -4.36 -9.32 -24.22
CA ARG A 34 -3.29 -10.11 -23.61
C ARG A 34 -3.71 -10.62 -22.23
N ALA A 35 -3.39 -11.87 -21.94
CA ALA A 35 -3.62 -12.45 -20.63
C ALA A 35 -2.63 -11.85 -19.61
N THR A 36 -3.17 -11.30 -18.53
CA THR A 36 -2.39 -10.70 -17.45
C THR A 36 -2.61 -11.42 -16.13
N LEU A 37 -1.57 -11.49 -15.30
CA LEU A 37 -1.64 -11.95 -13.91
C LEU A 37 -1.56 -10.75 -12.97
N LEU A 38 -2.52 -10.61 -12.06
CA LEU A 38 -2.47 -9.62 -11.00
C LEU A 38 -1.67 -10.16 -9.82
N VAL A 39 -0.63 -9.43 -9.43
CA VAL A 39 0.18 -9.74 -8.25
C VAL A 39 0.06 -8.60 -7.25
N ALA A 40 -0.33 -8.94 -6.03
CA ALA A 40 -0.41 -8.00 -4.92
C ALA A 40 0.87 -8.03 -4.08
N CYS A 41 1.27 -6.87 -3.54
CA CYS A 41 2.35 -6.80 -2.57
C CYS A 41 2.04 -7.68 -1.35
N HIS A 42 2.96 -8.57 -0.98
CA HIS A 42 2.76 -9.50 0.13
C HIS A 42 2.69 -8.80 1.51
N LEU A 43 3.28 -7.61 1.66
CA LEU A 43 3.31 -6.89 2.93
C LEU A 43 2.00 -6.13 3.19
N CYS A 44 1.52 -5.38 2.20
CA CYS A 44 0.30 -4.57 2.34
C CYS A 44 -0.95 -5.25 1.76
N HIS A 45 -0.81 -6.44 1.17
CA HIS A 45 -1.89 -7.20 0.51
C HIS A 45 -2.71 -6.38 -0.48
N GLY A 46 -2.05 -5.49 -1.24
CA GLY A 46 -2.73 -4.67 -2.24
C GLY A 46 -3.34 -3.37 -1.71
N THR A 47 -3.23 -3.06 -0.42
CA THR A 47 -3.84 -1.83 0.15
C THR A 47 -3.02 -0.55 -0.09
N GLY A 48 -1.72 -0.66 -0.38
CA GLY A 48 -0.84 0.50 -0.61
C GLY A 48 -0.41 1.24 0.66
N SER A 49 -1.01 0.93 1.80
CA SER A 49 -0.65 1.48 3.10
C SER A 49 0.02 0.42 3.97
N PRO A 50 0.91 0.82 4.90
CA PRO A 50 1.37 -0.11 5.92
C PRO A 50 0.14 -0.68 6.63
N ARG A 51 0.10 -2.00 6.84
CA ARG A 51 -0.93 -2.59 7.68
C ARG A 51 -0.80 -1.92 9.03
N THR A 52 -1.80 -1.14 9.43
CA THR A 52 -1.81 -0.49 10.74
C THR A 52 -1.74 -1.61 11.76
N ALA A 53 -0.55 -1.88 12.30
CA ALA A 53 -0.45 -2.59 13.55
C ALA A 53 -1.30 -1.76 14.51
N THR A 54 -2.24 -2.40 15.21
CA THR A 54 -2.98 -1.74 16.27
C THR A 54 -1.95 -0.99 17.12
N PRO A 55 -2.03 0.35 17.24
CA PRO A 55 -0.98 1.09 17.92
C PRO A 55 -0.83 0.51 19.32
N ALA A 56 0.40 0.11 19.67
CA ALA A 56 0.70 -0.27 21.03
C ALA A 56 0.29 0.89 21.95
N PRO A 57 -0.29 0.63 23.13
CA PRO A 57 -0.70 1.70 24.03
C PRO A 57 0.51 2.61 24.30
N VAL A 58 0.39 3.86 23.89
CA VAL A 58 1.38 4.89 24.19
C VAL A 58 1.34 5.17 25.68
N VAL A 59 2.36 4.70 26.41
CA VAL A 59 2.57 5.08 27.82
C VAL A 59 3.09 6.52 27.82
N GLN A 60 2.19 7.48 28.07
CA GLN A 60 2.54 8.88 28.23
C GLN A 60 3.27 9.03 29.58
N ARG A 61 4.58 9.28 29.54
CA ARG A 61 5.34 9.59 30.75
C ARG A 61 5.20 11.09 31.01
N GLU A 62 4.37 11.42 31.99
CA GLU A 62 4.30 12.76 32.56
C GLU A 62 5.60 13.07 33.32
N HIS A 63 6.24 14.19 32.97
CA HIS A 63 7.40 14.73 33.68
C HIS A 63 6.90 15.51 34.89
N ALA A 64 7.37 15.13 36.08
CA ALA A 64 7.17 15.83 37.35
C ALA A 64 8.12 17.02 37.50
#